data_AF-A0A954ELN5-F1
#
_entry.id   AF-A0A954ELN5-F1
#
_cell.length_a   1.000
_cell.length_b   1.000
_cell.length_c   1.000
_cell.angle_alpha   90.00
_cell.angle_beta   90.00
_cell.angle_gamma   90.00
#
_symmetry.space_group_name_H-M   'P 1'
#
loop_
_entity.id
_entity.type
_entity.pdbx_description
1 polymer ?
#
loop_
_entity_poly.entity_id
_entity_poly.type
_entity_poly.pdbx_seq_one_letter_code
_entity_poly.pdbx_strand_id
1 'polypeptide(L)'
;MVDQEGVMTQRKEVIVVSVVLLIIVLHVAFFFGVYFSRHSSDRVVVQQDLECGHWCLIRGSHLLGLPLSRGDAAVALPYYRAKGQSLLDLKQAFEDLGFHVVAQNQTLDEALQETGDGKPVILHLTDPDHFVVLSRHAGQNVIIFDATGRRRRLPLEVVRRRFDGYTLIVQRGDENLALPRFAKRDTTDSPCIQFETLYVDQGDIPVRQASVSYEFPFKNLGAKSLKITRLAGDCSCLDVEGPEEVPPFSSGVIRATFSHRPGETRSAFEHAINIETNDPVLANVSVIAAGNTNTNLIAIPFSLDFGKVSIGQSQVRRCFVQYNGQAEAVLENARFDCTLPNAEVRILTRDEYLAEHPLGQNLVEQRQLPGQVRVVEIIWSPLEDSAGSRVSGHLHVMPPKGEADPFDVALSGTVGSAGNQPE
;
A
#
# COMPACT_ATOMS: atom_id res chain seq x y z
N MET A 1 -51.36 6.54 87.37
CA MET A 1 -49.89 6.45 87.27
C MET A 1 -49.58 5.30 86.32
N VAL A 2 -49.51 5.62 85.03
CA VAL A 2 -49.27 4.64 83.96
C VAL A 2 -47.89 4.93 83.40
N ASP A 3 -46.99 4.00 83.68
CA ASP A 3 -45.85 3.55 82.90
C ASP A 3 -45.22 4.55 81.89
N GLN A 4 -44.47 5.53 82.42
CA GLN A 4 -43.58 6.38 81.59
C GLN A 4 -42.15 5.84 81.49
N GLU A 5 -41.78 4.84 82.29
CA GLU A 5 -40.43 4.25 82.26
C GLU A 5 -40.28 3.19 81.15
N GLY A 6 -41.31 2.40 80.86
CA GLY A 6 -41.29 1.44 79.75
C GLY A 6 -41.15 2.09 78.37
N VAL A 7 -41.84 3.22 78.15
CA VAL A 7 -41.83 3.95 76.87
C VAL A 7 -40.48 4.61 76.59
N MET A 8 -39.77 5.10 77.61
CA MET A 8 -38.46 5.72 77.44
C MET A 8 -37.36 4.70 77.12
N THR A 9 -37.47 3.49 77.70
CA THR A 9 -36.50 2.39 77.49
C THR A 9 -36.65 1.80 76.09
N GLN A 10 -37.89 1.59 75.65
CA GLN A 10 -38.20 1.11 74.29
C GLN A 10 -37.79 2.12 73.20
N ARG A 11 -37.92 3.43 73.45
CA ARG A 11 -37.41 4.48 72.54
C ARG A 11 -35.89 4.48 72.42
N LYS A 12 -35.17 4.25 73.52
CA LYS A 12 -33.70 4.17 73.50
C LYS A 12 -33.22 2.95 72.72
N GLU A 13 -33.86 1.79 72.89
CA GLU A 13 -33.52 0.59 72.12
C GLU A 13 -33.78 0.76 70.61
N VAL A 14 -34.91 1.36 70.23
CA VAL A 14 -35.21 1.62 68.81
C VAL A 14 -34.21 2.59 68.19
N ILE A 15 -33.81 3.65 68.91
CA ILE A 15 -32.80 4.61 68.43
C ILE A 15 -31.42 3.93 68.29
N VAL A 16 -31.02 3.10 69.26
CA VAL A 16 -29.75 2.38 69.20
C VAL A 16 -29.73 1.40 68.02
N VAL A 17 -30.82 0.65 67.81
CA VAL A 17 -30.94 -0.27 66.67
C VAL A 17 -30.90 0.50 65.33
N SER A 18 -31.58 1.65 65.22
CA SER A 18 -31.54 2.47 63.99
C SER A 18 -30.16 3.06 63.70
N VAL A 19 -29.42 3.51 64.73
CA VAL A 19 -28.06 4.04 64.57
C VAL A 19 -27.07 2.94 64.18
N VAL A 20 -27.19 1.75 64.77
CA VAL A 20 -26.36 0.59 64.41
C VAL A 20 -26.66 0.16 62.96
N LEU A 21 -27.94 0.13 62.56
CA LEU A 21 -28.30 -0.19 61.17
C LEU A 21 -27.73 0.84 60.18
N LEU A 22 -27.77 2.13 60.53
CA LEU A 22 -27.22 3.20 59.70
C LEU A 22 -25.70 3.08 59.57
N ILE A 23 -24.99 2.75 60.65
CA ILE A 23 -23.53 2.51 60.62
C ILE A 23 -23.20 1.29 59.75
N ILE A 24 -23.99 0.21 59.83
CA ILE A 24 -23.80 -0.97 58.97
C ILE A 24 -24.04 -0.61 57.50
N VAL A 25 -25.10 0.13 57.17
CA VAL A 25 -25.38 0.57 55.80
C VAL A 25 -24.28 1.50 55.28
N LEU A 26 -23.78 2.42 56.10
CA LEU A 26 -22.67 3.30 55.75
C LEU A 26 -21.35 2.53 55.57
N HIS A 27 -21.08 1.51 56.40
CA HIS A 27 -19.92 0.65 56.22
C HIS A 27 -20.05 -0.24 54.99
N VAL A 28 -21.23 -0.79 54.69
CA VAL A 28 -21.46 -1.56 53.46
C VAL A 28 -21.37 -0.66 52.23
N ALA A 29 -21.91 0.56 52.27
CA ALA A 29 -21.79 1.54 51.19
C ALA A 29 -20.37 2.06 51.02
N PHE A 30 -19.60 2.23 52.10
CA PHE A 30 -18.18 2.57 52.05
C PHE A 30 -17.35 1.38 51.56
N PHE A 31 -17.66 0.15 51.97
CA PHE A 31 -16.95 -1.04 51.49
C PHE A 31 -17.28 -1.32 50.02
N PHE A 32 -18.54 -1.19 49.59
CA PHE A 32 -18.93 -1.24 48.18
C PHE A 32 -18.38 -0.05 47.38
N GLY A 33 -18.34 1.15 47.96
CA GLY A 33 -17.76 2.35 47.34
C GLY A 33 -16.24 2.25 47.22
N VAL A 34 -15.55 1.65 48.18
CA VAL A 34 -14.11 1.32 48.13
C VAL A 34 -13.86 0.10 47.26
N TYR A 35 -14.79 -0.86 47.14
CA TYR A 35 -14.68 -2.00 46.21
C TYR A 35 -14.92 -1.55 44.76
N PHE A 36 -15.86 -0.62 44.53
CA PHE A 36 -16.04 0.06 43.24
C PHE A 36 -14.90 1.04 42.95
N SER A 37 -14.37 1.74 43.95
CA SER A 37 -13.26 2.68 43.77
C SER A 37 -11.88 2.01 43.72
N ARG A 38 -11.72 0.78 44.24
CA ARG A 38 -10.54 -0.09 44.04
C ARG A 38 -10.64 -0.97 42.79
N HIS A 39 -11.73 -0.88 42.04
CA HIS A 39 -11.79 -1.30 40.63
C HIS A 39 -11.93 -0.10 39.67
N SER A 40 -11.72 1.14 40.15
CA SER A 40 -11.76 2.34 39.32
C SER A 40 -10.37 2.89 38.97
N SER A 41 -9.40 2.02 38.68
CA SER A 41 -8.17 2.43 37.99
C SER A 41 -7.84 1.63 36.73
N ASP A 42 -8.74 0.79 36.24
CA ASP A 42 -8.72 0.38 34.85
C ASP A 42 -9.49 1.43 34.06
N ARG A 43 -8.81 2.56 33.80
CA ARG A 43 -9.22 3.42 32.70
C ARG A 43 -9.20 2.55 31.46
N VAL A 44 -10.37 2.09 31.02
CA VAL A 44 -10.61 1.65 29.66
C VAL A 44 -10.03 2.73 28.78
N VAL A 45 -8.91 2.39 28.17
CA VAL A 45 -8.08 3.32 27.45
C VAL A 45 -8.85 3.72 26.19
N VAL A 46 -9.31 4.96 26.21
CA VAL A 46 -9.81 5.69 25.05
C VAL A 46 -8.73 5.68 23.98
N GLN A 47 -8.99 4.97 22.87
CA GLN A 47 -8.40 5.18 21.55
C GLN A 47 -6.88 5.53 21.58
N GLN A 48 -6.05 4.64 22.13
CA GLN A 48 -4.58 4.86 22.21
C GLN A 48 -3.80 4.19 21.06
N ASP A 49 -2.66 4.82 20.77
CA ASP A 49 -1.59 4.43 19.86
C ASP A 49 -1.46 2.90 19.70
N LEU A 50 -1.76 2.40 18.51
CA LEU A 50 -1.57 1.01 18.16
C LEU A 50 -0.08 0.66 18.19
N GLU A 51 0.27 -0.42 18.91
CA GLU A 51 1.60 -1.02 18.89
C GLU A 51 1.81 -1.95 17.68
N CYS A 52 3.03 -2.43 17.53
CA CYS A 52 3.48 -3.24 16.38
C CYS A 52 2.67 -4.52 16.17
N GLY A 53 2.30 -5.24 17.23
CA GLY A 53 1.49 -6.46 17.12
C GLY A 53 0.10 -6.17 16.58
N HIS A 54 -0.53 -5.04 16.92
CA HIS A 54 -1.82 -4.65 16.33
C HIS A 54 -1.69 -4.40 14.82
N TRP A 55 -0.62 -3.72 14.39
CA TRP A 55 -0.39 -3.48 12.97
C TRP A 55 -0.09 -4.77 12.20
N CYS A 56 0.61 -5.72 12.83
CA CYS A 56 0.77 -7.07 12.30
C CYS A 56 -0.58 -7.78 12.15
N LEU A 57 -1.43 -7.72 13.19
CA LEU A 57 -2.77 -8.29 13.17
C LEU A 57 -3.62 -7.70 12.04
N ILE A 58 -3.62 -6.37 11.90
CA ILE A 58 -4.34 -5.64 10.85
C ILE A 58 -3.83 -6.03 9.46
N ARG A 59 -2.52 -5.93 9.20
CA ARG A 59 -1.97 -6.19 7.85
C ARG A 59 -2.02 -7.66 7.47
N GLY A 60 -1.75 -8.57 8.42
CA GLY A 60 -1.93 -10.01 8.20
C GLY A 60 -3.38 -10.35 7.87
N SER A 61 -4.35 -9.74 8.56
CA SER A 61 -5.78 -9.90 8.28
C SER A 61 -6.17 -9.35 6.91
N HIS A 62 -5.68 -8.16 6.55
CA HIS A 62 -5.98 -7.50 5.27
C HIS A 62 -5.46 -8.29 4.06
N LEU A 63 -4.24 -8.81 4.14
CA LEU A 63 -3.63 -9.65 3.11
C LEU A 63 -4.44 -10.94 2.85
N LEU A 64 -5.17 -11.42 3.86
CA LEU A 64 -5.99 -12.63 3.77
C LEU A 64 -7.50 -12.36 3.63
N GLY A 65 -7.89 -11.09 3.42
CA GLY A 65 -9.26 -10.73 3.05
C GLY A 65 -10.18 -10.32 4.22
N LEU A 66 -9.67 -10.25 5.46
CA LEU A 66 -10.46 -9.81 6.62
C LEU A 66 -10.24 -8.31 6.90
N PRO A 67 -11.27 -7.45 6.77
CA PRO A 67 -11.14 -5.99 6.95
C PRO A 67 -11.13 -5.59 8.42
N LEU A 68 -10.08 -5.99 9.13
CA LEU A 68 -9.92 -5.68 10.56
C LEU A 68 -9.69 -4.17 10.75
N SER A 69 -10.56 -3.52 11.53
CA SER A 69 -10.42 -2.11 11.89
C SER A 69 -9.40 -1.93 13.02
N ARG A 70 -8.93 -0.69 13.22
CA ARG A 70 -8.05 -0.35 14.34
C ARG A 70 -8.70 -0.62 15.70
N GLY A 71 -10.00 -0.37 15.81
CA GLY A 71 -10.76 -0.60 17.03
C GLY A 71 -10.89 -2.10 17.32
N ASP A 72 -11.25 -2.88 16.31
CA ASP A 72 -11.39 -4.34 16.44
C ASP A 72 -10.04 -5.00 16.74
N ALA A 73 -8.94 -4.52 16.15
CA ALA A 73 -7.60 -5.00 16.46
C ALA A 73 -7.21 -4.73 17.93
N ALA A 74 -7.54 -3.56 18.47
CA ALA A 74 -7.29 -3.22 19.87
C ALA A 74 -8.13 -4.07 20.85
N VAL A 75 -9.33 -4.48 20.42
CA VAL A 75 -10.19 -5.41 21.19
C VAL A 75 -9.67 -6.85 21.10
N ALA A 76 -9.23 -7.29 19.91
CA ALA A 76 -8.76 -8.65 19.66
C ALA A 76 -7.38 -8.92 20.29
N LEU A 77 -6.53 -7.90 20.40
CA LEU A 77 -5.20 -8.00 21.00
C LEU A 77 -5.02 -6.96 22.11
N PRO A 78 -5.72 -7.12 23.25
CA PRO A 78 -5.62 -6.20 24.37
C PRO A 78 -4.19 -6.21 24.92
N TYR A 79 -3.64 -5.04 25.23
CA TYR A 79 -2.25 -4.93 25.69
C TYR A 79 -2.12 -4.08 26.95
N TYR A 80 -1.08 -4.38 27.72
CA TYR A 80 -0.64 -3.61 28.88
C TYR A 80 0.74 -3.03 28.59
N ARG A 81 0.84 -1.69 28.46
CA ARG A 81 2.07 -0.94 28.08
C ARG A 81 3.36 -1.36 28.83
N ALA A 82 3.26 -1.88 30.04
CA ALA A 82 4.42 -2.27 30.85
C ALA A 82 5.12 -3.56 30.38
N LYS A 83 4.49 -4.41 29.56
CA LYS A 83 5.02 -5.71 29.13
C LYS A 83 5.22 -5.87 27.62
N GLY A 84 4.61 -4.99 26.81
CA GLY A 84 4.51 -5.21 25.36
C GLY A 84 3.63 -6.43 25.02
N GLN A 85 3.62 -6.81 23.75
CA GLN A 85 2.88 -7.98 23.24
C GLN A 85 3.87 -9.10 22.93
N SER A 86 3.51 -10.35 23.24
CA SER A 86 4.29 -11.52 22.86
C SER A 86 3.83 -12.11 21.52
N LEU A 87 4.68 -12.91 20.87
CA LEU A 87 4.26 -13.71 19.71
C LEU A 87 3.13 -14.69 20.07
N LEU A 88 3.06 -15.16 21.32
CA LEU A 88 1.96 -16.02 21.77
C LEU A 88 0.63 -15.26 21.81
N ASP A 89 0.62 -14.02 22.32
CA ASP A 89 -0.58 -13.18 22.33
C ASP A 89 -1.05 -12.88 20.90
N LEU A 90 -0.11 -12.55 20.01
CA LEU A 90 -0.41 -12.27 18.61
C LEU A 90 -0.94 -13.51 17.88
N LYS A 91 -0.35 -14.68 18.13
CA LYS A 91 -0.83 -15.98 17.61
C LYS A 91 -2.28 -16.22 18.04
N GLN A 92 -2.57 -16.09 19.34
CA GLN A 92 -3.92 -16.32 19.88
C GLN A 92 -4.93 -15.35 19.26
N ALA A 93 -4.58 -14.07 19.10
CA ALA A 93 -5.47 -13.09 18.49
C ALA A 93 -5.81 -13.41 17.03
N PHE A 94 -4.85 -13.91 16.24
CA PHE A 94 -5.14 -14.40 14.89
C PHE A 94 -6.05 -15.64 14.91
N GLU A 95 -5.81 -16.59 15.81
CA GLU A 95 -6.65 -17.79 15.95
C GLU A 95 -8.07 -17.46 16.38
N ASP A 96 -8.25 -16.49 17.28
CA ASP A 96 -9.56 -15.99 17.73
C ASP A 96 -10.33 -15.28 16.59
N LEU A 97 -9.61 -14.72 15.61
CA LEU A 97 -10.18 -14.19 14.37
C LEU A 97 -10.47 -15.28 13.31
N GLY A 98 -10.16 -16.54 13.61
CA GLY A 98 -10.43 -17.69 12.75
C GLY A 98 -9.32 -18.04 11.76
N PHE A 99 -8.11 -17.51 11.95
CA PHE A 99 -6.94 -17.89 11.15
C PHE A 99 -6.27 -19.15 11.69
N HIS A 100 -5.61 -19.89 10.80
CA HIS A 100 -4.65 -20.91 11.19
C HIS A 100 -3.27 -20.26 11.28
N VAL A 101 -2.56 -20.46 12.41
CA VAL A 101 -1.26 -19.83 12.65
C VAL A 101 -0.22 -20.87 13.03
N VAL A 102 0.85 -20.94 12.25
CA VAL A 102 1.97 -21.83 12.50
C VAL A 102 3.15 -21.01 13.04
N ALA A 103 3.57 -21.30 14.26
CA ALA A 103 4.79 -20.73 14.83
C ALA A 103 5.99 -21.60 14.44
N GLN A 104 7.05 -20.99 13.92
CA GLN A 104 8.25 -21.71 13.49
C GLN A 104 9.53 -21.00 13.93
N ASN A 105 10.61 -21.77 14.05
CA ASN A 105 11.97 -21.26 14.04
C ASN A 105 12.56 -21.60 12.67
N GLN A 106 12.84 -20.57 11.87
CA GLN A 106 13.28 -20.72 10.50
C GLN A 106 14.22 -19.58 10.08
N THR A 107 14.94 -19.79 9.00
CA THR A 107 15.77 -18.76 8.37
C THR A 107 14.91 -17.71 7.65
N LEU A 108 15.50 -16.53 7.38
CA LEU A 108 14.81 -15.48 6.63
C LEU A 108 14.48 -15.92 5.19
N ASP A 109 15.31 -16.78 4.59
CA ASP A 109 15.11 -17.26 3.22
C ASP A 109 13.93 -18.25 3.14
N GLU A 110 13.75 -19.11 4.15
CA GLU A 110 12.56 -19.96 4.29
C GLU A 110 11.30 -19.11 4.53
N ALA A 111 11.38 -18.11 5.40
CA ALA A 111 10.28 -17.17 5.64
C ALA A 111 9.87 -16.41 4.35
N LEU A 112 10.82 -16.07 3.49
CA LEU A 112 10.55 -15.43 2.20
C LEU A 112 9.84 -16.38 1.22
N GLN A 113 10.15 -17.67 1.24
CA GLN A 113 9.46 -18.66 0.38
C GLN A 113 7.97 -18.74 0.71
N GLU A 114 7.62 -18.72 2.00
CA GLU A 114 6.21 -18.73 2.45
C GLU A 114 5.41 -17.53 1.91
N THR A 115 6.04 -16.36 1.77
CA THR A 115 5.36 -15.19 1.17
C THR A 115 5.04 -15.36 -0.32
N GLY A 116 5.80 -16.21 -1.02
CA GLY A 116 5.52 -16.56 -2.42
C GLY A 116 4.21 -17.33 -2.59
N ASP A 117 3.78 -18.05 -1.56
CA ASP A 117 2.49 -18.76 -1.51
C ASP A 117 1.32 -17.84 -1.09
N GLY A 118 1.55 -16.52 -0.98
CA GLY A 118 0.55 -15.55 -0.54
C GLY A 118 0.25 -15.57 0.95
N LYS A 119 1.11 -16.22 1.76
CA LYS A 119 0.96 -16.28 3.22
C LYS A 119 1.68 -15.10 3.89
N PRO A 120 1.00 -14.29 4.70
CA PRO A 120 1.67 -13.29 5.53
C PRO A 120 2.56 -13.98 6.57
N VAL A 121 3.80 -13.50 6.69
CA VAL A 121 4.74 -14.00 7.70
C VAL A 121 5.08 -12.87 8.65
N ILE A 122 4.77 -13.02 9.94
CA ILE A 122 5.19 -12.09 10.97
C ILE A 122 6.61 -12.46 11.39
N LEU A 123 7.50 -11.49 11.38
CA LEU A 123 8.87 -11.61 11.88
C LEU A 123 8.99 -10.87 13.21
N HIS A 124 9.78 -11.43 14.13
CA HIS A 124 10.33 -10.68 15.24
C HIS A 124 11.74 -10.16 14.89
N LEU A 125 11.94 -8.86 15.04
CA LEU A 125 13.21 -8.18 14.83
C LEU A 125 13.71 -7.65 16.17
N THR A 126 14.97 -7.92 16.47
CA THR A 126 15.66 -7.45 17.68
C THR A 126 16.37 -6.11 17.44
N ASP A 127 16.76 -5.41 18.50
CA ASP A 127 17.54 -4.16 18.47
C ASP A 127 16.96 -3.04 17.56
N PRO A 128 15.83 -2.41 17.93
CA PRO A 128 14.96 -2.72 19.07
C PRO A 128 13.96 -3.85 18.77
N ASP A 129 13.38 -4.44 19.82
CA ASP A 129 12.34 -5.47 19.71
C ASP A 129 11.10 -4.95 18.98
N HIS A 130 10.70 -5.66 17.92
CA HIS A 130 9.68 -5.16 17.02
C HIS A 130 9.07 -6.26 16.14
N PHE A 131 7.74 -6.23 15.93
CA PHE A 131 7.06 -7.10 14.97
C PHE A 131 6.82 -6.41 13.62
N VAL A 132 7.09 -7.12 12.53
CA VAL A 132 6.80 -6.67 11.17
C VAL A 132 6.10 -7.77 10.40
N VAL A 133 5.31 -7.41 9.39
CA VAL A 133 4.77 -8.39 8.43
C VAL A 133 5.66 -8.40 7.21
N LEU A 134 6.34 -9.52 6.96
CA LEU A 134 7.04 -9.78 5.72
C LEU A 134 6.00 -10.09 4.64
N SER A 135 6.01 -9.28 3.59
CA SER A 135 5.02 -9.38 2.52
C SER A 135 5.57 -9.99 1.25
N ARG A 136 6.83 -9.72 0.89
CA ARG A 136 7.36 -10.03 -0.44
C ARG A 136 8.88 -9.91 -0.52
N HIS A 137 9.51 -10.72 -1.38
CA HIS A 137 10.88 -10.54 -1.85
C HIS A 137 10.98 -9.53 -3.01
N ALA A 138 12.02 -8.68 -3.03
CA ALA A 138 12.20 -7.60 -4.02
C ALA A 138 13.67 -7.40 -4.42
N GLY A 139 14.29 -8.45 -4.99
CA GLY A 139 15.69 -8.43 -5.40
C GLY A 139 16.61 -8.43 -4.18
N GLN A 140 17.51 -7.45 -4.05
CA GLN A 140 18.34 -7.31 -2.84
C GLN A 140 17.58 -6.69 -1.64
N ASN A 141 16.26 -6.51 -1.77
CA ASN A 141 15.39 -5.91 -0.77
C ASN A 141 14.22 -6.84 -0.45
N VAL A 142 13.51 -6.49 0.62
CA VAL A 142 12.22 -7.06 0.98
C VAL A 142 11.19 -5.96 1.14
N ILE A 143 9.93 -6.30 0.91
CA ILE A 143 8.79 -5.47 1.27
C ILE A 143 8.23 -5.98 2.59
N ILE A 144 8.14 -5.08 3.56
CA ILE A 144 7.52 -5.33 4.86
C ILE A 144 6.43 -4.30 5.15
N PHE A 145 5.52 -4.66 6.03
CA PHE A 145 4.75 -3.67 6.79
C PHE A 145 5.47 -3.42 8.11
N ASP A 146 5.85 -2.16 8.34
CA ASP A 146 6.60 -1.75 9.52
C ASP A 146 5.73 -1.70 10.79
N ALA A 147 6.35 -1.23 11.88
CA ALA A 147 5.76 -0.89 13.17
C ALA A 147 4.42 -0.19 13.19
N THR A 148 4.15 0.56 12.14
CA THR A 148 2.99 1.44 12.02
C THR A 148 2.06 0.94 10.91
N GLY A 149 2.28 -0.29 10.44
CA GLY A 149 1.56 -0.89 9.33
C GLY A 149 1.86 -0.25 7.98
N ARG A 150 2.91 0.58 7.87
CA ARG A 150 3.26 1.23 6.59
C ARG A 150 4.08 0.29 5.74
N ARG A 151 3.79 0.26 4.45
CA ARG A 151 4.61 -0.47 3.48
C ARG A 151 6.01 0.15 3.40
N ARG A 152 7.05 -0.67 3.58
CA ARG A 152 8.46 -0.26 3.49
C ARG A 152 9.25 -1.25 2.63
N ARG A 153 10.19 -0.69 1.85
CA ARG A 153 11.24 -1.45 1.19
C ARG A 153 12.51 -1.34 2.02
N LEU A 154 13.05 -2.48 2.46
CA LEU A 154 14.28 -2.53 3.24
C LEU A 154 15.31 -3.43 2.57
N PRO A 155 16.62 -3.13 2.68
CA PRO A 155 17.67 -4.07 2.26
C PRO A 155 17.54 -5.39 3.01
N LEU A 156 17.67 -6.51 2.30
CA LEU A 156 17.55 -7.85 2.87
C LEU A 156 18.50 -8.06 4.06
N GLU A 157 19.74 -7.56 3.93
CA GLU A 157 20.77 -7.65 4.97
C GLU A 157 20.42 -6.91 6.26
N VAL A 158 19.65 -5.81 6.18
CA VAL A 158 19.21 -5.07 7.37
C VAL A 158 18.21 -5.92 8.17
N VAL A 159 17.30 -6.59 7.48
CA VAL A 159 16.33 -7.49 8.13
C VAL A 159 17.04 -8.73 8.65
N ARG A 160 17.95 -9.32 7.86
CA ARG A 160 18.72 -10.52 8.23
C ARG A 160 19.52 -10.34 9.52
N ARG A 161 20.11 -9.17 9.75
CA ARG A 161 20.90 -8.89 10.97
C ARG A 161 20.06 -8.80 12.24
N ARG A 162 18.78 -8.43 12.13
CA ARG A 162 17.88 -8.19 13.27
C ARG A 162 16.92 -9.34 13.52
N PHE A 163 16.65 -10.14 12.50
CA PHE A 163 15.77 -11.29 12.59
C PHE A 163 16.38 -12.37 13.48
N ASP A 164 15.61 -12.82 14.46
CA ASP A 164 16.05 -13.77 15.49
C ASP A 164 15.69 -15.23 15.20
N GLY A 165 14.98 -15.48 14.09
CA GLY A 165 14.56 -16.81 13.65
C GLY A 165 13.10 -17.14 13.94
N TYR A 166 12.39 -16.38 14.78
CA TYR A 166 11.01 -16.70 15.14
C TYR A 166 9.99 -16.08 14.18
N THR A 167 9.10 -16.91 13.65
CA THR A 167 8.03 -16.48 12.74
C THR A 167 6.65 -16.95 13.19
N LEU A 168 5.63 -16.19 12.79
CA LEU A 168 4.25 -16.68 12.72
C LEU A 168 3.81 -16.63 11.27
N ILE A 169 3.49 -17.78 10.70
CA ILE A 169 2.92 -17.90 9.36
C ILE A 169 1.41 -17.93 9.54
N VAL A 170 0.72 -16.95 8.96
CA VAL A 170 -0.74 -16.82 9.06
C VAL A 170 -1.37 -17.33 7.79
N GLN A 171 -2.38 -18.17 7.93
CA GLN A 171 -3.10 -18.81 6.84
C GLN A 171 -4.60 -18.73 7.09
N ARG A 172 -5.38 -18.86 6.02
CA ARG A 172 -6.80 -19.12 6.17
C ARG A 172 -7.00 -20.51 6.83
N GLY A 173 -8.14 -20.73 7.49
CA GLY A 173 -8.46 -22.00 8.17
C GLY A 173 -8.43 -23.23 7.24
N ASP A 174 -8.80 -24.42 7.77
CA ASP A 174 -8.62 -25.74 7.15
C ASP A 174 -8.54 -25.73 5.61
N GLU A 175 -7.36 -26.08 5.11
CA GLU A 175 -7.00 -26.20 3.69
C GLU A 175 -7.01 -24.89 2.86
N ASN A 176 -6.85 -23.72 3.49
CA ASN A 176 -6.67 -22.43 2.79
C ASN A 176 -7.92 -21.96 1.99
N LEU A 177 -9.05 -22.65 2.14
CA LEU A 177 -10.29 -22.44 1.36
C LEU A 177 -11.32 -21.56 2.10
N ALA A 178 -11.35 -21.60 3.43
CA ALA A 178 -12.32 -20.84 4.22
C ALA A 178 -11.88 -19.39 4.40
N LEU A 179 -12.56 -18.46 3.73
CA LEU A 179 -12.28 -17.03 3.88
C LEU A 179 -12.56 -16.57 5.32
N PRO A 180 -11.62 -15.85 5.97
CA PRO A 180 -11.77 -15.38 7.34
C PRO A 180 -12.93 -14.37 7.42
N ARG A 181 -13.85 -14.60 8.35
CA ARG A 181 -15.05 -13.76 8.54
C ARG A 181 -15.19 -13.35 9.98
N PHE A 182 -15.71 -12.15 10.22
CA PHE A 182 -16.16 -11.77 11.56
C PHE A 182 -17.21 -12.76 12.07
N ALA A 183 -17.14 -13.14 13.34
CA ALA A 183 -18.02 -14.14 13.94
C ALA A 183 -19.52 -13.77 13.91
N LYS A 184 -19.87 -12.49 13.72
CA LYS A 184 -21.23 -11.95 13.77
C LYS A 184 -21.76 -11.54 12.39
N ARG A 185 -21.71 -12.44 11.41
CA ARG A 185 -22.23 -12.17 10.06
C ARG A 185 -23.42 -13.06 9.76
N ASP A 186 -24.57 -12.46 9.51
CA ASP A 186 -25.78 -13.18 9.09
C ASP A 186 -25.71 -13.49 7.59
N THR A 187 -25.62 -14.77 7.23
CA THR A 187 -25.61 -15.20 5.83
C THR A 187 -26.97 -15.69 5.35
N THR A 188 -27.98 -15.79 6.23
CA THR A 188 -29.26 -16.43 5.93
C THR A 188 -30.33 -15.44 5.47
N ASP A 189 -30.33 -14.21 5.99
CA ASP A 189 -31.28 -13.17 5.57
C ASP A 189 -30.63 -11.84 5.18
N SER A 190 -29.32 -11.85 4.92
CA SER A 190 -28.57 -10.64 4.56
C SER A 190 -27.50 -10.90 3.48
N PRO A 191 -27.04 -9.87 2.75
CA PRO A 191 -25.87 -9.97 1.88
C PRO A 191 -24.60 -10.02 2.72
N CYS A 192 -23.57 -10.75 2.26
CA CYS A 192 -22.35 -10.94 3.03
C CYS A 192 -21.10 -10.91 2.13
N ILE A 193 -20.48 -9.75 1.96
CA ILE A 193 -19.27 -9.59 1.13
C ILE A 193 -18.02 -10.16 1.79
N GLN A 194 -17.26 -10.99 1.10
CA GLN A 194 -16.03 -11.55 1.61
C GLN A 194 -14.94 -11.51 0.55
N PHE A 195 -13.87 -10.76 0.82
CA PHE A 195 -12.73 -10.65 -0.08
C PHE A 195 -11.77 -11.81 0.10
N GLU A 196 -11.05 -12.12 -0.97
CA GLU A 196 -9.87 -12.97 -0.91
C GLU A 196 -8.67 -12.17 -0.37
N THR A 197 -8.48 -10.95 -0.86
CA THR A 197 -7.47 -10.04 -0.32
C THR A 197 -8.01 -8.62 -0.36
N LEU A 198 -7.58 -7.81 0.61
CA LEU A 198 -7.81 -6.37 0.63
C LEU A 198 -6.56 -5.60 0.20
N TYR A 199 -5.48 -6.29 -0.16
CA TYR A 199 -4.20 -5.68 -0.44
C TYR A 199 -3.48 -6.42 -1.56
N VAL A 200 -3.20 -5.71 -2.66
CA VAL A 200 -2.43 -6.25 -3.78
C VAL A 200 -1.24 -5.35 -4.03
N ASP A 201 -0.04 -5.92 -3.91
CA ASP A 201 1.23 -5.26 -4.20
C ASP A 201 1.86 -5.87 -5.45
N GLN A 202 1.92 -5.10 -6.53
CA GLN A 202 2.59 -5.53 -7.77
C GLN A 202 4.11 -5.33 -7.72
N GLY A 203 4.63 -4.72 -6.66
CA GLY A 203 6.04 -4.44 -6.49
C GLY A 203 6.51 -3.36 -7.47
N ASP A 204 7.61 -3.64 -8.17
CA ASP A 204 8.20 -2.68 -9.10
C ASP A 204 7.45 -2.73 -10.43
N ILE A 205 6.80 -1.62 -10.77
CA ILE A 205 6.04 -1.49 -12.01
C ILE A 205 6.94 -0.88 -13.08
N PRO A 206 7.19 -1.57 -14.21
CA PRO A 206 8.04 -1.06 -15.27
C PRO A 206 7.48 0.20 -15.93
N VAL A 207 8.36 1.17 -16.23
CA VAL A 207 8.01 2.44 -16.92
C VAL A 207 7.27 2.22 -18.25
N ARG A 208 7.59 1.12 -18.93
CA ARG A 208 7.01 0.76 -20.24
C ARG A 208 5.53 0.39 -20.14
N GLN A 209 5.05 0.06 -18.95
CA GLN A 209 3.67 -0.34 -18.72
C GLN A 209 2.82 0.91 -18.46
N ALA A 210 2.08 1.35 -19.49
CA ALA A 210 1.23 2.54 -19.41
C ALA A 210 0.17 2.43 -18.30
N SER A 211 -0.31 1.21 -18.03
CA SER A 211 -1.22 0.92 -16.92
C SER A 211 -1.05 -0.48 -16.33
N VAL A 212 -1.31 -0.62 -15.02
CA VAL A 212 -1.31 -1.88 -14.28
C VAL A 212 -2.69 -2.15 -13.71
N SER A 213 -3.18 -3.38 -13.89
CA SER A 213 -4.44 -3.82 -13.31
C SER A 213 -4.20 -4.51 -11.96
N TYR A 214 -5.04 -4.16 -11.00
CA TYR A 214 -5.16 -4.78 -9.68
C TYR A 214 -6.53 -5.42 -9.60
N GLU A 215 -6.59 -6.68 -9.16
CA GLU A 215 -7.85 -7.39 -9.02
C GLU A 215 -8.07 -7.75 -7.56
N PHE A 216 -9.28 -7.49 -7.08
CA PHE A 216 -9.74 -7.82 -5.74
C PHE A 216 -10.94 -8.76 -5.86
N PRO A 217 -10.72 -10.08 -5.95
CA PRO A 217 -11.79 -11.06 -5.97
C PRO A 217 -12.55 -11.08 -4.65
N PHE A 218 -13.86 -11.23 -4.72
CA PHE A 218 -14.73 -11.37 -3.56
C PHE A 218 -15.93 -12.27 -3.85
N LYS A 219 -16.58 -12.72 -2.78
CA LYS A 219 -17.78 -13.56 -2.81
C LYS A 219 -18.89 -12.91 -2.01
N ASN A 220 -20.12 -13.04 -2.48
CA ASN A 220 -21.30 -12.83 -1.66
C ASN A 220 -21.67 -14.16 -1.00
N LEU A 221 -21.36 -14.30 0.28
CA LEU A 221 -21.69 -15.50 1.07
C LEU A 221 -23.12 -15.47 1.63
N GLY A 222 -23.86 -14.40 1.38
CA GLY A 222 -25.20 -14.18 1.91
C GLY A 222 -26.30 -14.70 0.98
N ALA A 223 -27.47 -14.98 1.54
CA ALA A 223 -28.65 -15.42 0.81
C ALA A 223 -29.41 -14.27 0.10
N LYS A 224 -29.00 -13.02 0.31
CA LYS A 224 -29.52 -11.83 -0.41
C LYS A 224 -28.50 -11.29 -1.39
N SER A 225 -29.00 -10.57 -2.39
CA SER A 225 -28.18 -9.89 -3.37
C SER A 225 -27.34 -8.79 -2.72
N LEU A 226 -26.04 -8.78 -3.02
CA LEU A 226 -25.08 -7.78 -2.56
C LEU A 226 -25.00 -6.67 -3.60
N LYS A 227 -25.23 -5.44 -3.18
CA LYS A 227 -25.18 -4.24 -4.02
C LYS A 227 -23.97 -3.40 -3.65
N ILE A 228 -23.17 -3.02 -4.65
CA ILE A 228 -22.10 -2.05 -4.52
C ILE A 228 -22.69 -0.69 -4.87
N THR A 229 -22.94 0.10 -3.84
CA THR A 229 -23.60 1.42 -3.95
C THR A 229 -22.63 2.54 -4.31
N ARG A 230 -21.35 2.36 -4.00
CA ARG A 230 -20.28 3.27 -4.40
C ARG A 230 -18.98 2.52 -4.58
N LEU A 231 -18.24 2.89 -5.60
CA LEU A 231 -16.89 2.42 -5.87
C LEU A 231 -16.04 3.60 -6.30
N ALA A 232 -15.01 3.95 -5.53
CA ALA A 232 -14.19 5.12 -5.79
C ALA A 232 -12.74 4.97 -5.32
N GLY A 233 -11.78 5.27 -6.20
CA GLY A 233 -10.38 5.42 -5.84
C GLY A 233 -10.10 6.75 -5.12
N ASP A 234 -9.02 6.79 -4.33
CA ASP A 234 -8.53 8.02 -3.67
C ASP A 234 -7.71 8.94 -4.58
N CYS A 235 -7.33 8.45 -5.77
CA CYS A 235 -6.47 9.13 -6.72
C CYS A 235 -7.06 9.07 -8.13
N SER A 236 -7.05 10.21 -8.82
CA SER A 236 -7.33 10.31 -10.27
C SER A 236 -6.35 9.54 -11.18
N CYS A 237 -5.33 8.89 -10.63
CA CYS A 237 -4.43 7.96 -11.31
C CYS A 237 -4.98 6.52 -11.33
N LEU A 238 -6.05 6.25 -10.60
CA LEU A 238 -6.78 4.99 -10.59
C LEU A 238 -8.12 5.14 -11.30
N ASP A 239 -8.33 4.28 -12.29
CA ASP A 239 -9.66 3.97 -12.80
C ASP A 239 -10.16 2.71 -12.12
N VAL A 240 -11.43 2.68 -11.67
CA VAL A 240 -11.95 1.57 -10.86
C VAL A 240 -13.29 1.11 -11.42
N GLU A 241 -13.40 -0.20 -11.65
CA GLU A 241 -14.60 -0.85 -12.16
C GLU A 241 -14.95 -2.10 -11.34
N GLY A 242 -16.21 -2.51 -11.39
CA GLY A 242 -16.73 -3.67 -10.67
C GLY A 242 -18.22 -3.86 -10.92
N PRO A 243 -18.79 -5.01 -10.50
CA PRO A 243 -20.23 -5.25 -10.63
C PRO A 243 -21.04 -4.33 -9.71
N GLU A 244 -22.18 -3.81 -10.18
CA GLU A 244 -23.11 -3.06 -9.33
C GLU A 244 -23.87 -3.99 -8.36
N GLU A 245 -24.11 -5.22 -8.78
CA GLU A 245 -24.87 -6.21 -8.01
C GLU A 245 -24.29 -7.61 -8.20
N VAL A 246 -24.19 -8.36 -7.11
CA VAL A 246 -23.68 -9.74 -7.07
C VAL A 246 -24.74 -10.65 -6.43
N PRO A 247 -25.24 -11.66 -7.17
CA PRO A 247 -26.27 -12.56 -6.65
C PRO A 247 -25.81 -13.33 -5.39
N PRO A 248 -26.75 -13.92 -4.64
CA PRO A 248 -26.42 -14.82 -3.54
C PRO A 248 -25.42 -15.91 -3.94
N PHE A 249 -24.49 -16.22 -3.04
CA PHE A 249 -23.49 -17.29 -3.20
C PHE A 249 -22.62 -17.19 -4.46
N SER A 250 -22.56 -16.01 -5.08
CA SER A 250 -21.84 -15.74 -6.32
C SER A 250 -20.57 -14.94 -6.08
N SER A 251 -19.66 -14.92 -7.06
CA SER A 251 -18.38 -14.21 -7.00
C SER A 251 -18.41 -12.94 -7.86
N GLY A 252 -17.62 -11.96 -7.46
CA GLY A 252 -17.36 -10.73 -8.22
C GLY A 252 -15.89 -10.35 -8.13
N VAL A 253 -15.47 -9.41 -8.97
CA VAL A 253 -14.11 -8.86 -8.95
C VAL A 253 -14.22 -7.34 -9.06
N ILE A 254 -13.55 -6.64 -8.16
CA ILE A 254 -13.26 -5.21 -8.32
C ILE A 254 -11.91 -5.09 -9.00
N ARG A 255 -11.85 -4.34 -10.09
CA ARG A 255 -10.63 -4.10 -10.85
C ARG A 255 -10.26 -2.63 -10.74
N ALA A 256 -9.00 -2.36 -10.40
CA ALA A 256 -8.44 -1.03 -10.39
C ALA A 256 -7.29 -0.95 -11.40
N THR A 257 -7.38 -0.03 -12.35
CA THR A 257 -6.36 0.22 -13.37
C THR A 257 -5.58 1.46 -12.98
N PHE A 258 -4.34 1.26 -12.52
CA PHE A 258 -3.41 2.34 -12.21
C PHE A 258 -2.71 2.82 -13.49
N SER A 259 -2.77 4.11 -13.77
CA SER A 259 -2.06 4.74 -14.89
C SER A 259 -0.96 5.66 -14.37
N HIS A 260 0.26 5.46 -14.88
CA HIS A 260 1.41 6.25 -14.45
C HIS A 260 1.34 7.68 -14.97
N ARG A 261 1.61 8.66 -14.10
CA ARG A 261 1.78 10.05 -14.54
C ARG A 261 3.25 10.30 -14.91
N PRO A 262 3.52 10.95 -16.06
CA PRO A 262 4.87 11.33 -16.42
C PRO A 262 5.54 12.19 -15.33
N GLY A 263 6.75 11.83 -14.91
CA GLY A 263 7.54 12.59 -13.94
C GLY A 263 7.33 12.23 -12.46
N GLU A 264 6.51 11.23 -12.16
CA GLU A 264 6.51 10.57 -10.85
C GLU A 264 7.79 9.72 -10.74
N THR A 265 8.61 9.97 -9.70
CA THR A 265 9.84 9.22 -9.40
C THR A 265 9.52 7.87 -8.74
N ARG A 266 10.55 7.08 -8.38
CA ARG A 266 10.41 5.86 -7.54
C ARG A 266 9.81 6.13 -6.15
N SER A 267 8.55 6.52 -6.11
CA SER A 267 7.77 6.55 -4.89
C SER A 267 7.02 5.24 -4.76
N ALA A 268 7.24 4.56 -3.65
CA ALA A 268 6.27 3.59 -3.16
C ALA A 268 4.91 4.31 -3.06
N PHE A 269 3.86 3.67 -3.55
CA PHE A 269 2.50 4.17 -3.41
C PHE A 269 1.61 3.10 -2.78
N GLU A 270 0.60 3.57 -2.07
CA GLU A 270 -0.53 2.79 -1.57
C GLU A 270 -1.77 3.63 -1.87
N HIS A 271 -2.61 3.18 -2.79
CA HIS A 271 -3.86 3.84 -3.13
C HIS A 271 -5.05 3.03 -2.65
N ALA A 272 -5.96 3.70 -1.95
CA ALA A 272 -7.19 3.10 -1.47
C ALA A 272 -8.30 3.17 -2.51
N ILE A 273 -9.03 2.06 -2.65
CA ILE A 273 -10.31 1.98 -3.33
C ILE A 273 -11.38 1.77 -2.26
N ASN A 274 -12.26 2.75 -2.11
CA ASN A 274 -13.36 2.75 -1.16
C ASN A 274 -14.60 2.15 -1.80
N ILE A 275 -15.21 1.19 -1.09
CA ILE A 275 -16.34 0.40 -1.54
C ILE A 275 -17.45 0.55 -0.50
N GLU A 276 -18.60 1.05 -0.92
CA GLU A 276 -19.81 1.13 -0.09
C GLU A 276 -20.81 0.06 -0.55
N THR A 277 -21.32 -0.75 0.38
CA THR A 277 -22.22 -1.87 0.06
C THR A 277 -23.46 -1.88 0.95
N ASN A 278 -24.45 -2.69 0.58
CA ASN A 278 -25.61 -3.00 1.42
C ASN A 278 -25.37 -4.13 2.43
N ASP A 279 -24.13 -4.59 2.63
CA ASP A 279 -23.77 -5.52 3.70
C ASP A 279 -23.96 -4.83 5.07
N PRO A 280 -24.76 -5.39 5.99
CA PRO A 280 -25.06 -4.74 7.26
C PRO A 280 -23.86 -4.64 8.20
N VAL A 281 -22.84 -5.47 8.01
CA VAL A 281 -21.61 -5.48 8.82
C VAL A 281 -20.49 -4.73 8.09
N LEU A 282 -20.34 -4.95 6.79
CA LEU A 282 -19.29 -4.35 5.95
C LEU A 282 -19.85 -3.35 4.95
N ALA A 283 -20.62 -2.40 5.46
CA ALA A 283 -21.19 -1.32 4.65
C ALA A 283 -20.11 -0.45 3.99
N ASN A 284 -18.93 -0.33 4.62
CA ASN A 284 -17.77 0.39 4.07
C ASN A 284 -16.53 -0.48 4.20
N VAL A 285 -15.83 -0.71 3.09
CA VAL A 285 -14.58 -1.45 3.05
C VAL A 285 -13.61 -0.76 2.09
N SER A 286 -12.33 -0.79 2.42
CA SER A 286 -11.28 -0.27 1.54
C SER A 286 -10.35 -1.41 1.15
N VAL A 287 -10.01 -1.47 -0.14
CA VAL A 287 -8.94 -2.31 -0.67
C VAL A 287 -7.78 -1.44 -1.14
N ILE A 288 -6.56 -1.96 -1.10
CA ILE A 288 -5.33 -1.21 -1.38
C ILE A 288 -4.62 -1.77 -2.61
N ALA A 289 -4.42 -0.92 -3.61
CA ALA A 289 -3.50 -1.15 -4.72
C ALA A 289 -2.15 -0.51 -4.37
N ALA A 290 -1.08 -1.31 -4.34
CA ALA A 290 0.24 -0.87 -3.95
C ALA A 290 1.31 -1.27 -4.96
N GLY A 291 2.38 -0.49 -4.98
CA GLY A 291 3.52 -0.76 -5.84
C GLY A 291 4.61 0.29 -5.67
N ASN A 292 5.57 0.22 -6.56
CA ASN A 292 6.61 1.22 -6.76
C ASN A 292 6.61 1.56 -8.25
N THR A 293 6.42 2.82 -8.58
CA THR A 293 6.65 3.33 -9.93
C THR A 293 8.14 3.22 -10.22
N ASN A 294 8.60 2.35 -11.13
CA ASN A 294 10.04 2.16 -11.36
C ASN A 294 10.64 3.27 -12.23
N THR A 295 10.72 4.51 -11.76
CA THR A 295 11.28 5.63 -12.54
C THR A 295 12.50 6.21 -11.83
N ASN A 296 13.53 5.37 -11.67
CA ASN A 296 14.87 5.92 -11.47
C ASN A 296 15.42 6.46 -12.78
N LEU A 297 14.84 6.12 -13.92
CA LEU A 297 15.28 6.55 -15.23
C LEU A 297 14.03 6.88 -16.08
N ILE A 298 13.93 8.08 -16.62
CA ILE A 298 12.76 8.55 -17.38
C ILE A 298 13.19 9.48 -18.53
N ALA A 299 12.49 9.44 -19.68
CA ALA A 299 12.56 10.49 -20.70
C ALA A 299 11.31 11.38 -20.67
N ILE A 300 11.51 12.69 -20.79
CA ILE A 300 10.42 13.68 -20.87
C ILE A 300 10.63 14.56 -22.11
N PRO A 301 9.68 14.61 -23.06
CA PRO A 301 8.51 13.73 -23.18
C PRO A 301 8.93 12.28 -23.50
N PHE A 302 8.04 11.33 -23.23
CA PHE A 302 8.26 9.88 -23.46
C PHE A 302 7.95 9.43 -24.89
N SER A 303 7.50 10.35 -25.74
CA SER A 303 7.38 10.19 -27.17
C SER A 303 7.69 11.52 -27.88
N LEU A 304 8.25 11.43 -29.09
CA LEU A 304 8.59 12.58 -29.91
C LEU A 304 7.95 12.45 -31.29
N ASP A 305 7.03 13.37 -31.58
CA ASP A 305 6.45 13.52 -32.91
C ASP A 305 7.11 14.68 -33.65
N PHE A 306 7.80 14.36 -34.74
CA PHE A 306 8.45 15.32 -35.63
C PHE A 306 7.43 16.05 -36.52
N GLY A 307 6.18 15.57 -36.58
CA GLY A 307 5.15 16.12 -37.46
C GLY A 307 5.49 15.87 -38.92
N LYS A 308 5.22 16.85 -39.79
CA LYS A 308 5.54 16.77 -41.22
C LYS A 308 6.87 17.49 -41.51
N VAL A 309 7.83 16.76 -42.08
CA VAL A 309 9.16 17.28 -42.43
C VAL A 309 9.38 17.08 -43.93
N SER A 310 9.63 18.16 -44.66
CA SER A 310 9.89 18.11 -46.10
C SER A 310 11.28 17.54 -46.41
N ILE A 311 11.40 16.88 -47.56
CA ILE A 311 12.70 16.46 -48.10
C ILE A 311 13.63 17.67 -48.21
N GLY A 312 14.89 17.49 -47.80
CA GLY A 312 15.91 18.56 -47.74
C GLY A 312 15.79 19.48 -46.52
N GLN A 313 14.82 19.25 -45.64
CA GLN A 313 14.71 19.93 -44.35
C GLN A 313 15.05 18.97 -43.21
N SER A 314 15.48 19.52 -42.08
CA SER A 314 15.70 18.79 -40.85
C SER A 314 14.81 19.35 -39.75
N GLN A 315 14.29 18.47 -38.89
CA GLN A 315 13.59 18.89 -37.66
C GLN A 315 14.33 18.37 -36.44
N VAL A 316 14.34 19.19 -35.40
CA VAL A 316 14.94 18.82 -34.11
C VAL A 316 13.82 18.58 -33.11
N ARG A 317 13.89 17.43 -32.44
CA ARG A 317 13.07 17.09 -31.27
C ARG A 317 13.97 16.69 -30.12
N ARG A 318 13.50 16.93 -28.91
CA ARG A 318 14.30 16.78 -27.70
C ARG A 318 13.53 16.02 -26.65
N CYS A 319 14.21 15.13 -25.95
CA CYS A 319 13.74 14.61 -24.68
C CYS A 319 14.82 14.74 -23.61
N PHE A 320 14.39 14.89 -22.36
CA PHE A 320 15.24 14.99 -21.18
C PHE A 320 15.25 13.63 -20.50
N VAL A 321 16.38 12.95 -20.54
CA VAL A 321 16.58 11.67 -19.85
C VAL A 321 17.12 11.97 -18.46
N GLN A 322 16.37 11.61 -17.43
CA GLN A 322 16.69 11.91 -16.04
C GLN A 322 16.89 10.61 -15.26
N TYR A 323 17.92 10.57 -14.42
CA TYR A 323 18.18 9.49 -13.49
C TYR A 323 18.01 9.99 -12.04
N ASN A 324 17.01 9.50 -11.32
CA ASN A 324 16.68 9.92 -9.95
C ASN A 324 17.07 8.88 -8.88
N GLY A 325 17.93 7.92 -9.23
CA GLY A 325 18.44 6.91 -8.31
C GLY A 325 19.65 7.37 -7.49
N GLN A 326 20.21 6.44 -6.70
CA GLN A 326 21.34 6.71 -5.80
C GLN A 326 22.71 6.49 -6.45
N ALA A 327 22.77 5.77 -7.58
CA ALA A 327 24.04 5.48 -8.23
C ALA A 327 24.57 6.70 -9.01
N GLU A 328 25.87 6.92 -8.92
CA GLU A 328 26.54 8.01 -9.63
C GLU A 328 26.82 7.62 -11.09
N ALA A 329 26.96 8.62 -11.97
CA ALA A 329 27.38 8.43 -13.36
C ALA A 329 26.53 7.45 -14.20
N VAL A 330 25.29 7.14 -13.80
CA VAL A 330 24.44 6.19 -14.54
C VAL A 330 24.17 6.67 -15.97
N LEU A 331 23.89 7.96 -16.15
CA LEU A 331 23.66 8.54 -17.48
C LEU A 331 24.95 8.84 -18.24
N GLU A 332 26.08 8.97 -17.56
CA GLU A 332 27.40 9.07 -18.21
C GLU A 332 27.77 7.77 -18.91
N ASN A 333 27.43 6.64 -18.27
CA ASN A 333 27.74 5.31 -18.76
C ASN A 333 26.56 4.65 -19.52
N ALA A 334 25.47 5.38 -19.74
CA ALA A 334 24.33 4.90 -20.50
C ALA A 334 24.60 4.96 -22.01
N ARG A 335 24.07 3.98 -22.75
CA ARG A 335 24.08 3.96 -24.22
C ARG A 335 22.73 4.44 -24.76
N PHE A 336 22.77 5.12 -25.89
CA PHE A 336 21.62 5.71 -26.56
C PHE A 336 21.63 5.29 -28.03
N ASP A 337 20.72 4.40 -28.42
CA ASP A 337 20.65 3.87 -29.78
C ASP A 337 19.34 4.31 -30.43
N CYS A 338 19.41 4.96 -31.59
CA CYS A 338 18.23 5.41 -32.33
C CYS A 338 18.00 4.51 -33.54
N THR A 339 16.77 4.04 -33.69
CA THR A 339 16.35 3.20 -34.82
C THR A 339 15.55 3.98 -35.88
N LEU A 340 15.33 5.29 -35.67
CA LEU A 340 14.68 6.14 -36.67
C LEU A 340 15.63 6.33 -37.88
N PRO A 341 15.21 5.98 -39.10
CA PRO A 341 16.06 6.10 -40.28
C PRO A 341 16.49 7.56 -40.54
N ASN A 342 17.76 7.72 -40.91
CA ASN A 342 18.39 9.03 -41.21
C ASN A 342 18.20 10.07 -40.09
N ALA A 343 18.28 9.61 -38.84
CA ALA A 343 18.30 10.45 -37.66
C ALA A 343 19.70 10.51 -37.07
N GLU A 344 20.14 11.70 -36.71
CA GLU A 344 21.35 11.94 -35.92
C GLU A 344 20.94 12.19 -34.46
N VAL A 345 21.71 11.63 -33.52
CA VAL A 345 21.47 11.79 -32.09
C VAL A 345 22.66 12.49 -31.44
N ARG A 346 22.38 13.58 -30.72
CA ARG A 346 23.34 14.27 -29.86
C ARG A 346 22.92 14.10 -28.41
N ILE A 347 23.86 13.67 -27.57
CA ILE A 347 23.66 13.52 -26.13
C ILE A 347 24.43 14.62 -25.44
N LEU A 348 23.72 15.57 -24.83
CA LEU A 348 24.30 16.72 -24.18
C LEU A 348 24.13 16.61 -22.67
N THR A 349 25.12 17.11 -21.93
CA THR A 349 24.95 17.48 -20.53
C THR A 349 24.05 18.70 -20.40
N ARG A 350 23.56 18.94 -19.18
CA ARG A 350 22.76 20.13 -18.87
C ARG A 350 23.51 21.43 -19.21
N ASP A 351 24.79 21.48 -18.88
CA ASP A 351 25.60 22.70 -19.05
C ASP A 351 25.92 22.96 -20.53
N GLU A 352 26.24 21.91 -21.31
CA GLU A 352 26.40 22.01 -22.77
C GLU A 352 25.11 22.52 -23.44
N TYR A 353 23.95 21.97 -23.05
CA TYR A 353 22.67 22.42 -23.58
C TYR A 353 22.38 23.89 -23.26
N LEU A 354 22.61 24.31 -22.01
CA LEU A 354 22.38 25.69 -21.56
C LEU A 354 23.35 26.68 -22.23
N ALA A 355 24.59 26.28 -22.50
CA ALA A 355 25.55 27.08 -23.24
C ALA A 355 25.10 27.33 -24.69
N GLU A 356 24.48 26.33 -25.33
CA GLU A 356 23.98 26.42 -26.70
C GLU A 356 22.60 27.12 -26.80
N HIS A 357 21.81 27.16 -25.72
CA HIS A 357 20.42 27.67 -25.72
C HIS A 357 20.12 28.68 -24.58
N PRO A 358 20.75 29.87 -24.57
CA PRO A 358 20.71 30.81 -23.43
C PRO A 358 19.41 31.61 -23.25
N LEU A 359 18.45 31.56 -24.19
CA LEU A 359 17.18 32.30 -24.12
C LEU A 359 15.97 31.38 -24.36
N GLY A 360 15.22 31.08 -23.30
CA GLY A 360 13.76 30.93 -23.40
C GLY A 360 13.08 29.55 -23.30
N GLN A 361 13.71 28.49 -22.77
CA GLN A 361 12.94 27.26 -22.44
C GLN A 361 13.29 26.70 -21.06
N ASN A 362 12.65 27.28 -20.03
CA ASN A 362 12.69 26.83 -18.64
C ASN A 362 11.88 25.53 -18.43
N LEU A 363 12.34 24.42 -19.00
CA LEU A 363 11.94 23.06 -18.56
C LEU A 363 13.03 22.40 -17.71
N VAL A 364 14.28 22.86 -17.82
CA VAL A 364 15.44 22.24 -17.18
C VAL A 364 15.65 22.74 -15.75
N GLU A 365 15.15 23.93 -15.41
CA GLU A 365 15.44 24.59 -14.12
C GLU A 365 14.86 23.90 -12.89
N GLN A 366 13.80 23.06 -13.00
CA GLN A 366 13.01 22.72 -11.82
C GLN A 366 13.41 21.48 -11.00
N ARG A 367 14.32 20.58 -11.40
CA ARG A 367 14.68 19.43 -10.54
C ARG A 367 16.13 18.96 -10.64
N GLN A 368 16.73 18.85 -9.44
CA GLN A 368 17.84 18.02 -8.95
C GLN A 368 19.24 18.08 -9.61
N LEU A 369 20.19 17.50 -8.85
CA LEU A 369 21.65 17.63 -8.84
C LEU A 369 22.34 17.47 -10.22
N PRO A 370 23.49 18.12 -10.45
CA PRO A 370 24.30 17.93 -11.67
C PRO A 370 24.72 16.47 -11.88
N GLY A 371 24.72 16.00 -13.13
CA GLY A 371 25.10 14.62 -13.53
C GLY A 371 23.93 13.64 -13.74
N GLN A 372 22.75 13.95 -13.22
CA GLN A 372 21.55 13.11 -13.27
C GLN A 372 20.61 13.40 -14.44
N VAL A 373 20.99 14.28 -15.37
CA VAL A 373 20.19 14.61 -16.56
C VAL A 373 21.05 14.56 -17.82
N ARG A 374 20.46 14.06 -18.91
CA ARG A 374 20.94 14.18 -20.29
C ARG A 374 19.87 14.78 -21.17
N VAL A 375 20.27 15.69 -22.04
CA VAL A 375 19.41 16.20 -23.11
C VAL A 375 19.73 15.37 -24.35
N VAL A 376 18.74 14.64 -24.84
CA VAL A 376 18.85 13.90 -26.10
C VAL A 376 18.21 14.75 -27.18
N GLU A 377 19.04 15.30 -28.07
CA GLU A 377 18.56 15.93 -29.30
C GLU A 377 18.56 14.90 -30.42
N ILE A 378 17.42 14.77 -31.09
CA ILE A 378 17.26 13.93 -32.27
C ILE A 378 16.99 14.86 -33.44
N ILE A 379 17.88 14.84 -34.40
CA ILE A 379 17.82 15.62 -35.64
C ILE A 379 17.40 14.65 -36.73
N TRP A 380 16.18 14.80 -37.24
CA TRP A 380 15.66 13.93 -38.29
C TRP A 380 15.61 14.64 -39.63
N SER A 381 16.21 14.00 -40.63
CA SER A 381 16.23 14.46 -42.03
C SER A 381 15.63 13.37 -42.91
N PRO A 382 14.47 13.58 -43.55
CA PRO A 382 13.87 12.56 -44.41
C PRO A 382 14.71 12.26 -45.65
N LEU A 383 14.77 10.99 -46.07
CA LEU A 383 15.38 10.58 -47.34
C LEU A 383 14.48 10.94 -48.53
N GLU A 384 15.09 11.20 -49.69
CA GLU A 384 14.37 11.60 -50.92
C GLU A 384 13.34 10.54 -51.37
N ASP A 385 13.65 9.25 -51.20
CA ASP A 385 12.80 8.13 -51.63
C ASP A 385 11.59 7.87 -50.71
N SER A 386 11.41 8.66 -49.64
CA SER A 386 10.41 8.42 -48.60
C SER A 386 9.17 9.33 -48.68
N ALA A 387 9.00 10.09 -49.77
CA ALA A 387 7.93 11.09 -49.93
C ALA A 387 6.53 10.54 -49.61
N GLY A 388 5.80 11.19 -48.70
CA GLY A 388 4.44 10.81 -48.31
C GLY A 388 4.34 9.65 -47.32
N SER A 389 5.45 9.02 -46.95
CA SER A 389 5.46 7.92 -45.98
C SER A 389 5.37 8.41 -44.53
N ARG A 390 4.78 7.57 -43.67
CA ARG A 390 4.87 7.70 -42.21
C ARG A 390 6.07 6.89 -41.75
N VAL A 391 6.90 7.47 -40.90
CA VAL A 391 8.11 6.84 -40.36
C VAL A 391 7.97 6.72 -38.86
N SER A 392 8.41 5.60 -38.31
CA SER A 392 8.44 5.33 -36.87
C SER A 392 9.77 4.70 -36.48
N GLY A 393 10.18 4.95 -35.25
CA GLY A 393 11.38 4.36 -34.66
C GLY A 393 11.35 4.51 -33.14
N HIS A 394 12.45 4.12 -32.53
CA HIS A 394 12.65 4.18 -31.09
C HIS A 394 14.04 4.72 -30.78
N LEU A 395 14.14 5.52 -29.72
CA LEU A 395 15.40 5.77 -29.02
C LEU A 395 15.48 4.79 -27.84
N HIS A 396 16.40 3.84 -27.91
CA HIS A 396 16.71 2.91 -26.84
C HIS A 396 17.71 3.53 -25.86
N VAL A 397 17.33 3.63 -24.60
CA VAL A 397 18.20 4.11 -23.53
C VAL A 397 18.59 2.93 -22.65
N MET A 398 19.88 2.61 -22.63
CA MET A 398 20.43 1.45 -21.94
C MET A 398 21.43 1.89 -20.86
N PRO A 399 21.00 1.98 -19.59
CA PRO A 399 21.91 2.23 -18.47
C PRO A 399 22.84 1.02 -18.24
N PRO A 400 23.92 1.18 -17.43
CA PRO A 400 24.75 0.06 -17.01
C PRO A 400 23.94 -1.07 -16.37
N LYS A 401 24.34 -2.31 -16.64
CA LYS A 401 23.65 -3.51 -16.15
C LYS A 401 23.57 -3.51 -14.63
N GLY A 402 22.35 -3.58 -14.09
CA GLY A 402 22.08 -3.62 -12.65
C GLY A 402 21.75 -2.27 -12.01
N GLU A 403 21.94 -1.15 -12.72
CA GLU A 403 21.70 0.21 -12.16
C GLU A 403 20.28 0.74 -12.42
N ALA A 404 19.73 0.42 -13.60
CA ALA A 404 18.34 0.69 -13.99
C ALA A 404 17.92 -0.22 -15.15
N ASP A 405 16.63 -0.31 -15.42
CA ASP A 405 16.12 -1.07 -16.57
C ASP A 405 16.16 -0.22 -17.86
N PRO A 406 16.52 -0.81 -19.01
CA PRO A 406 16.46 -0.11 -20.29
C PRO A 406 15.04 0.29 -20.67
N PHE A 407 14.88 1.45 -21.31
CA PHE A 407 13.57 1.94 -21.78
C PHE A 407 13.67 2.55 -23.18
N ASP A 408 12.53 2.71 -23.85
CA ASP A 408 12.46 3.25 -25.21
C ASP A 408 11.62 4.53 -25.23
N VAL A 409 12.05 5.52 -26.03
CA VAL A 409 11.24 6.70 -26.39
C VAL A 409 10.70 6.49 -27.79
N ALA A 410 9.38 6.53 -27.94
CA ALA A 410 8.74 6.34 -29.24
C ALA A 410 8.96 7.58 -30.14
N LEU A 411 9.35 7.36 -31.39
CA LEU A 411 9.62 8.39 -32.39
C LEU A 411 8.66 8.23 -33.56
N SER A 412 8.08 9.32 -34.04
CA SER A 412 7.22 9.30 -35.23
C SER A 412 7.34 10.56 -36.08
N GLY A 413 7.08 10.45 -37.37
CA GLY A 413 7.00 11.59 -38.28
C GLY A 413 6.37 11.23 -39.62
N THR A 414 6.16 12.24 -40.45
CA THR A 414 5.66 12.09 -41.83
C THR A 414 6.54 12.86 -42.78
N VAL A 415 6.85 12.27 -43.93
CA VAL A 415 7.69 12.88 -44.95
C VAL A 415 6.84 13.75 -45.88
N GLY A 416 7.10 15.05 -45.89
CA GLY A 416 6.51 16.00 -46.83
C GLY A 416 7.24 16.00 -48.18
N SER A 417 6.54 16.42 -49.23
CA SER A 417 7.15 16.68 -50.53
C SER A 417 8.20 17.79 -50.45
N ALA A 418 9.18 17.77 -51.36
CA ALA A 418 10.14 18.87 -51.53
C ALA A 418 9.37 20.20 -51.64
N GLY A 419 9.72 21.17 -50.81
CA GLY A 419 9.15 22.51 -50.93
C GLY A 419 9.71 23.17 -52.18
N ASN A 420 8.85 23.66 -53.07
CA ASN A 420 9.28 24.65 -54.07
C ASN A 420 9.89 25.83 -53.30
N GLN A 421 11.17 26.12 -53.52
CA GLN A 421 11.74 27.41 -53.15
C GLN A 421 10.97 28.50 -53.90
N PRO A 422 10.45 29.55 -53.23
CA PRO A 422 10.01 30.73 -53.94
C PRO A 422 11.25 31.47 -54.48
N GLU A 423 11.23 31.80 -55.77
CA GLU A 423 12.19 32.68 -56.45
C GLU A 423 12.31 34.07 -55.80
#